data_AF-A0A933P4Y6-F1
#
_entry.id   AF-A0A933P4Y6-F1
#
_cell.length_a   1.000
_cell.length_b   1.000
_cell.length_c   1.000
_cell.angle_alpha   90.00
_cell.angle_beta   90.00
_cell.angle_gamma   90.00
#
_symmetry.space_group_name_H-M   'P 1'
#
loop_
_entity.id
_entity.type
_entity.pdbx_description
1 polymer ?
#
loop_
_entity_poly.entity_id
_entity_poly.type
_entity_poly.pdbx_seq_one_letter_code
_entity_poly.pdbx_strand_id
1 'polypeptide(L)'
;MAQRQKRSISLPSDLADAIDQAATAEGTTVSAWIAETAAHRLRIDAGRKGVAEWERQHGALTPDEIADGLARARAMLRRQSSRKSA
;
A
#
# COMPACT_ATOMS: atom_id res chain seq x y z
N MET A 1 16.70 -4.60 -14.71
CA MET A 1 15.52 -3.71 -14.76
C MET A 1 14.28 -4.58 -14.92
N ALA A 2 13.26 -4.46 -14.06
CA ALA A 2 12.01 -5.21 -14.27
C ALA A 2 11.35 -4.77 -15.59
N GLN A 3 10.82 -5.72 -16.36
CA GLN A 3 10.17 -5.42 -17.63
C GLN A 3 8.87 -4.64 -17.38
N ARG A 4 8.76 -3.41 -17.92
CA ARG A 4 7.56 -2.57 -17.79
C ARG A 4 6.67 -2.73 -19.01
N GLN A 5 5.38 -2.92 -18.80
CA GLN A 5 4.40 -2.98 -19.86
C GLN A 5 3.69 -1.63 -20.00
N LYS A 6 3.75 -1.02 -21.18
CA LYS A 6 3.00 0.21 -21.48
C LYS A 6 1.51 -0.09 -21.58
N ARG A 7 0.69 0.80 -21.03
CA ARG A 7 -0.78 0.76 -21.11
C ARG A 7 -1.29 2.15 -21.47
N SER A 8 -2.32 2.21 -22.30
CA SER A 8 -3.08 3.43 -22.56
C SER A 8 -4.31 3.42 -21.65
N ILE A 9 -4.54 4.49 -20.91
CA ILE A 9 -5.69 4.65 -20.02
C ILE A 9 -6.31 6.03 -20.23
N SER A 10 -7.63 6.11 -20.15
CA SER A 10 -8.36 7.37 -20.13
C SER A 10 -8.69 7.71 -18.68
N LEU A 11 -8.47 8.97 -18.29
CA LEU A 11 -8.74 9.49 -16.96
C LEU A 11 -9.63 10.74 -17.08
N PRO A 12 -10.50 11.03 -16.10
CA PRO A 12 -11.07 12.35 -15.93
C PRO A 12 -9.96 13.42 -15.93
N SER A 13 -10.20 14.56 -16.56
CA SER A 13 -9.17 15.61 -16.74
C SER A 13 -8.64 16.13 -15.42
N ASP A 14 -9.55 16.38 -14.46
CA ASP A 14 -9.23 16.82 -13.11
C ASP A 14 -8.36 15.82 -12.34
N LEU A 15 -8.63 14.52 -12.51
CA LEU A 15 -7.81 13.47 -11.92
C LEU A 15 -6.41 13.40 -12.56
N ALA A 16 -6.32 13.56 -13.88
CA ALA A 16 -5.02 13.59 -14.57
C ALA A 16 -4.16 14.76 -14.05
N ASP A 17 -4.73 15.96 -13.94
CA ASP A 17 -4.05 17.14 -13.42
C ASP A 17 -3.59 16.94 -11.96
N ALA A 18 -4.44 16.33 -11.13
CA ALA A 18 -4.10 16.03 -9.74
C ALA A 18 -2.95 15.02 -9.61
N ILE A 19 -2.91 14.01 -10.48
CA ILE A 19 -1.82 13.03 -10.52
C ILE A 19 -0.51 13.69 -10.98
N ASP A 20 -0.57 14.57 -11.97
CA ASP A 20 0.61 15.30 -12.46
C ASP A 20 1.22 16.18 -11.34
N GLN A 21 0.37 16.88 -10.59
CA GLN A 21 0.78 17.68 -9.44
C GLN A 21 1.41 16.80 -8.34
N ALA A 22 0.77 15.68 -7.99
CA ALA A 22 1.26 14.77 -6.96
C ALA A 22 2.60 14.15 -7.35
N ALA A 23 2.73 13.65 -8.59
CA ALA A 23 3.97 13.09 -9.10
C ALA A 23 5.11 14.12 -9.10
N THR A 24 4.82 15.37 -9.48
CA THR A 24 5.78 16.46 -9.46
C THR A 24 6.22 16.80 -8.04
N ALA A 25 5.27 16.94 -7.11
CA ALA A 25 5.55 17.25 -5.71
C ALA A 25 6.40 16.16 -5.03
N GLU A 26 6.22 14.89 -5.42
CA GLU A 26 7.00 13.75 -4.95
C GLU A 26 8.30 13.49 -5.75
N GLY A 27 8.59 14.30 -6.77
CA GLY A 27 9.80 14.17 -7.60
C GLY A 27 9.86 12.87 -8.41
N THR A 28 8.69 12.34 -8.81
CA THR A 28 8.56 11.08 -9.56
C THR A 28 7.83 11.31 -10.89
N THR A 29 7.73 10.27 -11.72
CA THR A 29 6.92 10.34 -12.95
C THR A 29 5.49 9.87 -12.68
N VAL A 30 4.54 10.35 -13.48
CA VAL A 30 3.13 9.92 -13.46
C VAL A 30 3.00 8.40 -13.44
N SER A 31 3.70 7.72 -14.35
CA SER A 31 3.67 6.26 -14.45
C SER A 31 4.19 5.55 -13.18
N ALA A 32 5.20 6.12 -12.53
CA ALA A 32 5.76 5.58 -11.30
C ALA A 32 4.81 5.84 -10.12
N TRP A 33 4.25 7.05 -10.02
CA TRP A 33 3.27 7.41 -9.00
C TRP A 33 2.02 6.52 -9.07
N ILE A 34 1.47 6.32 -10.27
CA ILE A 34 0.32 5.41 -10.50
C ILE A 34 0.69 3.97 -10.13
N ALA A 35 1.87 3.50 -10.56
CA ALA A 35 2.31 2.13 -10.27
C ALA A 35 2.46 1.89 -8.76
N GLU A 36 3.08 2.81 -8.01
CA GLU A 36 3.22 2.70 -6.56
C GLU A 36 1.86 2.76 -5.85
N THR A 37 0.97 3.65 -6.29
CA THR A 37 -0.40 3.75 -5.75
C THR A 37 -1.18 2.46 -5.96
N ALA A 38 -1.13 1.90 -7.18
CA ALA A 38 -1.79 0.64 -7.51
C ALA A 38 -1.16 -0.53 -6.72
N ALA A 39 0.17 -0.61 -6.64
CA ALA A 39 0.87 -1.63 -5.88
C ALA A 39 0.54 -1.57 -4.39
N HIS A 40 0.45 -0.36 -3.82
CA HIS A 40 0.04 -0.15 -2.44
C HIS A 40 -1.38 -0.67 -2.18
N ARG A 41 -2.35 -0.32 -3.05
CA ARG A 41 -3.72 -0.82 -2.93
C ARG A 41 -3.79 -2.35 -3.02
N LEU A 42 -3.12 -2.94 -4.01
CA LEU A 42 -3.09 -4.39 -4.21
C LEU A 42 -2.46 -5.12 -3.01
N ARG A 43 -1.41 -4.55 -2.39
CA ARG A 43 -0.78 -5.12 -1.19
C ARG A 43 -1.73 -5.16 0.00
N ILE A 44 -2.52 -4.10 0.22
CA ILE A 44 -3.55 -4.07 1.27
C ILE A 44 -4.61 -5.14 1.00
N ASP A 45 -5.10 -5.22 -0.23
CA ASP A 45 -6.15 -6.19 -0.59
C ASP A 45 -5.64 -7.63 -0.49
N ALA A 46 -4.38 -7.90 -0.85
CA ALA A 46 -3.73 -9.19 -0.63
C ALA A 46 -3.62 -9.53 0.86
N GLY A 47 -3.22 -8.56 1.70
CA GLY A 47 -3.15 -8.74 3.15
C GLY A 47 -4.50 -9.10 3.76
N ARG A 48 -5.57 -8.41 3.36
CA ARG A 48 -6.95 -8.71 3.79
C ARG A 48 -7.39 -10.11 3.41
N LYS A 49 -7.09 -10.55 2.17
CA LYS A 49 -7.38 -11.91 1.71
C LYS A 49 -6.63 -12.95 2.53
N GLY A 50 -5.35 -12.70 2.84
CA GLY A 50 -4.53 -13.58 3.67
C GLY A 50 -5.07 -13.73 5.09
N VAL A 51 -5.51 -12.63 5.72
CA VAL A 51 -6.16 -12.69 7.06
C VAL A 51 -7.43 -13.52 6.99
N ALA A 52 -8.32 -13.26 6.03
CA ALA A 52 -9.57 -14.01 5.89
C ALA A 52 -9.33 -15.50 5.61
N GLU A 53 -8.27 -15.84 4.88
CA GLU A 53 -7.87 -17.24 4.66
C GLU A 53 -7.36 -17.90 5.94
N TRP A 54 -6.54 -17.20 6.71
CA TRP A 54 -6.06 -17.68 8.00
C TRP A 54 -7.21 -17.92 8.97
N GLU A 55 -8.18 -16.99 9.06
CA GLU A 55 -9.34 -17.13 9.94
C GLU A 55 -10.25 -18.30 9.56
N ARG A 56 -10.38 -18.61 8.26
CA ARG A 56 -11.09 -19.83 7.82
C ARG A 56 -10.43 -21.11 8.31
N GLN A 57 -9.12 -21.10 8.50
CA GLN A 57 -8.35 -22.28 8.92
C GLN A 57 -8.22 -22.38 10.46
N HIS A 58 -8.23 -21.26 11.17
CA HIS A 58 -7.87 -21.21 12.60
C HIS A 58 -8.95 -20.59 13.49
N GLY A 59 -10.05 -20.07 12.92
CA GLY A 59 -11.05 -19.28 13.63
C GLY A 59 -10.75 -17.78 13.59
N ALA A 60 -11.77 -16.97 13.90
CA ALA A 60 -11.62 -15.51 13.97
C ALA A 60 -10.69 -15.13 15.12
N LEU A 61 -9.90 -14.07 14.92
CA LEU A 61 -9.06 -13.53 16.00
C LEU A 61 -9.93 -12.99 17.14
N THR A 62 -9.55 -13.30 18.37
CA THR A 62 -10.20 -12.76 19.56
C THR A 62 -9.84 -11.27 19.74
N PRO A 63 -10.65 -10.49 20.48
CA PRO A 63 -10.36 -9.09 20.76
C PRO A 63 -8.97 -8.86 21.38
N ASP A 64 -8.52 -9.75 22.27
CA ASP A 64 -7.22 -9.66 22.93
C ASP A 64 -6.07 -9.90 21.95
N GLU A 65 -6.21 -10.88 21.05
CA GLU A 65 -5.22 -11.15 19.99
C GLU A 65 -5.12 -10.00 18.99
N ILE A 66 -6.26 -9.36 18.65
CA ILE A 66 -6.27 -8.16 17.80
C ILE A 66 -5.54 -7.01 18.51
N ALA A 67 -5.82 -6.78 19.79
CA ALA A 67 -5.18 -5.71 20.56
C ALA A 67 -3.65 -5.90 20.63
N ASP A 68 -3.19 -7.11 20.93
CA ASP A 68 -1.77 -7.46 20.95
C ASP A 68 -1.13 -7.33 19.56
N GLY A 69 -1.79 -7.87 18.51
CA GLY A 69 -1.32 -7.75 17.13
C GLY A 69 -1.17 -6.31 16.67
N LEU A 70 -2.13 -5.44 17.00
CA LEU A 70 -2.07 -4.01 16.71
C LEU A 70 -0.92 -3.31 17.46
N ALA A 71 -0.69 -3.66 18.73
CA ALA A 71 0.44 -3.12 19.50
C ALA A 71 1.78 -3.49 18.84
N ARG A 72 1.95 -4.76 18.43
CA ARG A 72 3.13 -5.24 17.71
C ARG A 72 3.31 -4.52 16.37
N ALA A 73 2.25 -4.40 15.57
CA ALA A 73 2.29 -3.72 14.27
C ALA A 73 2.72 -2.24 14.41
N ARG A 74 2.17 -1.51 15.38
CA ARG A 74 2.54 -0.11 15.66
C ARG A 74 4.01 0.01 16.06
N ALA A 75 4.52 -0.89 16.91
CA ALA A 75 5.92 -0.90 17.31
C ALA A 75 6.87 -1.15 16.12
N MET A 76 6.49 -2.05 15.20
CA MET A 76 7.26 -2.31 13.98
C MET A 76 7.31 -1.09 13.06
N LEU A 77 6.18 -0.41 12.84
CA LEU A 77 6.10 0.79 12.00
C LEU A 77 6.97 1.93 12.55
N ARG A 78 6.95 2.16 13.87
CA ARG A 78 7.79 3.18 14.52
C ARG A 78 9.28 2.91 14.29
N ARG A 79 9.73 1.66 14.44
CA ARG A 79 11.12 1.25 14.20
C ARG A 79 11.54 1.42 12.73
N GLN A 80 10.60 1.25 11.81
CA GLN A 80 10.87 1.40 10.38
C GLN A 80 11.02 2.89 10.00
N SER A 81 10.21 3.76 10.61
CA SER A 81 10.33 5.22 10.46
C SER A 81 11.67 5.76 10.98
N SER A 82 12.15 5.28 12.12
CA SER A 82 13.44 5.71 12.68
C SER A 82 14.63 5.28 11.80
N ARG A 83 14.55 4.13 11.12
CA ARG A 83 15.59 3.67 10.18
C ARG A 83 15.64 4.44 8.86
N LYS A 84 14.55 5.10 8.45
CA LYS A 84 14.54 5.93 7.23
C LYS A 84 15.07 7.36 7.47
N SER A 85 15.21 7.77 8.73
CA SER A 85 15.61 9.12 9.13
C SER A 85 17.10 9.23 9.49
N ALA A 86 17.84 8.12 9.43
CA ALA A 86 19.28 7.99 9.69
C ALA A 86 19.99 7.57 8.40
#